data_AF-A0A8S1LHD5-F1
#
_entry.id   AF-A0A8S1LHD5-F1
#
_cell.length_a   1.000
_cell.length_b   1.000
_cell.length_c   1.000
_cell.angle_alpha   90.00
_cell.angle_beta   90.00
_cell.angle_gamma   90.00
#
_symmetry.space_group_name_H-M   'P 1'
#
loop_
_entity.id
_entity.type
_entity.pdbx_description
1 polymer ?
#
loop_
_entity_poly.entity_id
_entity_poly.type
_entity_poly.pdbx_seq_one_letter_code
_entity_poly.pdbx_strand_id
1 'polypeptide(L)'
;MTEGLNKDGCLSIKQQNCIWDLSRRKCREKKLIIDIKDDSCEQSNWSSHLCSQINLDKPCGFIKDGCNFIDIQQARCTQEGLNKFACLNIQKYPCIWIKNLNDENYHCEDYIPHLSCNQIPQNVNSKVCSMVKEGACCYNLQKLQCEVPNKNETNCELMGLNIIGCVQIEMCFFDQKCQLLNRNNYKCDDFPIANKLICKNAIDSCKYNEIVYGCSYAYDELCSNDSLSMIACQNQRHCSYLDNNCQCKQYIDNYHCNYITNIERCQEQSHCIFLNNPSNSEIDIQYNHKCRQKTCQDFKADKCDNNKILGITCYWNNSEQCQSASKCEDIIHSTYECSQYQFNGRPCQMINNKGFCEQFSCEYFSQELCSKYSQFCKFDQSCKTKQCPDYIEEYCIQNDCNWNIIEGTCQQQVECSQIQNESDCNRQKYNKRTCFWVIQNDNQFCTQNTCRHLDNSILCSGSRFVNEYCVELSDSTCVSCEEILDKCECIQQSKYCYYDIEQNNCKSKNCESFKNQEECPDNLCSYYDHKCQNQCQYIYKEDQCKKINRCTWKSEQQKCQALCEKFSDESQCQEMKECFWNDDQQICQNNTNSYEIEKEIKSHLLSLALIQWVMI
;
A
#
# COMPACT_ATOMS: atom_id res chain seq x y z
N MET A 1 49.59 22.81 36.77
CA MET A 1 48.96 24.02 37.33
C MET A 1 49.84 25.22 37.04
N THR A 2 49.28 26.25 36.40
CA THR A 2 49.96 27.52 36.11
C THR A 2 49.91 28.42 37.34
N GLU A 3 51.06 28.79 37.89
CA GLU A 3 51.12 29.83 38.91
C GLU A 3 50.69 31.19 38.32
N GLY A 4 49.95 31.99 39.08
CA GLY A 4 49.56 33.36 38.67
C GLY A 4 48.15 33.54 38.12
N LEU A 5 47.32 32.49 38.02
CA LEU A 5 45.90 32.64 37.67
C LEU A 5 45.14 33.39 38.77
N ASN A 6 44.31 34.36 38.38
CA ASN A 6 43.34 35.01 39.25
C ASN A 6 42.06 34.14 39.40
N LYS A 7 41.09 34.59 40.20
CA LYS A 7 39.82 33.86 40.41
C LYS A 7 39.12 33.57 39.08
N ASP A 8 38.90 34.58 38.26
CA ASP A 8 38.17 34.45 36.98
C ASP A 8 38.88 33.48 36.03
N GLY A 9 40.21 33.61 35.92
CA GLY A 9 41.04 32.70 35.14
C GLY A 9 40.99 31.26 35.66
N CYS A 10 40.93 31.05 36.97
CA CYS A 10 40.76 29.72 37.57
C CYS A 10 39.39 29.11 37.26
N LEU A 11 38.32 29.89 37.38
CA LEU A 11 36.95 29.43 37.15
C LEU A 11 36.64 29.20 35.67
N SER A 12 37.36 29.88 34.77
CA SER A 12 37.23 29.75 33.31
C SER A 12 37.93 28.51 32.73
N ILE A 13 38.66 27.73 33.53
CA ILE A 13 39.33 26.50 33.07
C ILE A 13 38.26 25.43 32.79
N LYS A 14 38.14 25.01 31.52
CA LYS A 14 37.15 24.03 31.06
C LYS A 14 37.61 22.58 31.10
N GLN A 15 38.92 22.35 31.20
CA GLN A 15 39.54 21.03 31.01
C GLN A 15 40.02 20.37 32.32
N GLN A 16 39.94 21.08 33.45
CA GLN A 16 40.46 20.62 34.73
C GLN A 16 39.49 20.92 35.85
N ASN A 17 39.51 20.07 36.88
CA ASN A 17 38.68 20.23 38.06
C ASN A 17 39.25 21.33 38.98
N CYS A 18 39.01 22.59 38.66
CA CYS A 18 39.63 23.72 39.36
C CYS A 18 38.71 24.34 40.43
N ILE A 19 39.26 24.55 41.63
CA ILE A 19 38.66 25.33 42.72
C ILE A 19 39.56 26.52 43.06
N TRP A 20 38.94 27.69 43.25
CA TRP A 20 39.63 28.86 43.80
C TRP A 20 39.66 28.81 45.33
N ASP A 21 40.85 28.63 45.91
CA ASP A 21 41.05 28.67 47.36
C ASP A 21 41.14 30.12 47.83
N LEU A 22 40.06 30.64 48.41
CA LEU A 22 39.97 32.02 48.91
C LEU A 22 41.05 32.33 49.96
N SER A 23 41.34 31.38 50.86
CA SER A 23 42.31 31.55 51.94
C SER A 23 43.73 31.69 51.41
N ARG A 24 44.06 30.98 50.34
CA ARG A 24 45.41 30.99 49.73
C ARG A 24 45.52 31.85 48.48
N ARG A 25 44.40 32.37 47.97
CA ARG A 25 44.28 33.13 46.71
C ARG A 25 44.99 32.41 45.55
N LYS A 26 44.76 31.10 45.43
CA LYS A 26 45.38 30.24 44.42
C LYS A 26 44.37 29.29 43.82
N CYS A 27 44.50 29.02 42.52
CA CYS A 27 43.76 27.96 41.85
C CYS A 27 44.30 26.59 42.25
N ARG A 28 43.41 25.63 42.50
CA ARG A 28 43.75 24.26 42.91
C ARG A 28 43.00 23.25 42.10
N GLU A 29 43.68 22.18 41.73
CA GLU A 29 43.02 20.99 41.23
C GLU A 29 42.36 20.23 42.37
N LYS A 30 41.06 19.96 42.24
CA LYS A 30 40.30 19.11 43.14
C LYS A 30 40.27 17.70 42.57
N LYS A 31 40.81 16.73 43.33
CA LYS A 31 40.58 15.32 43.01
C LYS A 31 39.10 15.01 43.24
N LEU A 32 38.45 14.42 42.24
CA LEU A 32 37.06 13.95 42.28
C LEU A 32 36.91 12.83 43.33
N ILE A 33 36.74 13.23 44.58
CA ILE A 33 36.07 12.41 45.61
C ILE A 33 34.86 13.24 46.00
N ILE A 34 33.89 13.31 45.10
CA ILE A 34 32.68 14.09 45.27
C ILE A 34 31.63 13.16 45.88
N ASP A 35 31.83 12.78 47.15
CA ASP A 35 30.71 12.43 48.01
C ASP A 35 30.11 13.76 48.47
N ILE A 36 29.33 14.39 47.59
CA ILE A 36 28.48 15.51 47.99
C ILE A 36 27.45 14.92 48.96
N LYS A 37 27.73 15.03 50.26
CA LYS A 37 26.78 14.65 51.32
C LYS A 37 25.61 15.64 51.42
N ASP A 38 25.79 16.84 50.89
CA ASP A 38 24.78 17.90 50.88
C ASP A 38 24.04 17.91 49.56
N ASP A 39 22.74 17.66 49.60
CA ASP A 39 21.84 17.52 48.47
C ASP A 39 21.58 18.86 47.71
N SER A 40 22.64 19.64 47.45
CA SER A 40 22.64 21.05 47.03
C SER A 40 23.59 21.30 45.86
N CYS A 41 23.13 22.11 44.90
CA CYS A 41 23.94 22.61 43.80
C CYS A 41 24.90 23.75 44.23
N GLU A 42 24.70 24.35 45.41
CA GLU A 42 25.41 25.58 45.82
C GLU A 42 26.88 25.30 46.19
N GLN A 43 27.78 25.52 45.24
CA GLN A 43 29.21 25.31 45.41
C GLN A 43 29.98 26.54 44.94
N SER A 44 30.34 27.41 45.88
CA SER A 44 31.12 28.60 45.57
C SER A 44 32.55 28.26 45.15
N ASN A 45 33.12 29.07 44.26
CA ASN A 45 34.51 28.99 43.81
C ASN A 45 34.87 27.72 43.01
N TRP A 46 33.89 27.02 42.45
CA TRP A 46 34.10 25.87 41.56
C TRP A 46 34.07 26.32 40.11
N SER A 47 34.99 25.80 39.29
CA SER A 47 34.95 26.00 37.83
C SER A 47 33.70 25.40 37.20
N SER A 48 33.33 25.89 36.01
CA SER A 48 32.19 25.35 35.26
C SER A 48 32.34 23.86 34.95
N HIS A 49 33.57 23.40 34.68
CA HIS A 49 33.87 21.99 34.52
C HIS A 49 33.52 21.15 35.75
N LEU A 50 33.85 21.61 36.96
CA LEU A 50 33.46 20.90 38.19
C LEU A 50 31.94 20.86 38.40
N CYS A 51 31.23 21.91 37.99
CA CYS A 51 29.77 21.95 38.09
C CYS A 51 29.10 20.88 37.22
N SER A 52 29.63 20.63 36.02
CA SER A 52 29.04 19.62 35.11
C SER A 52 29.19 18.19 35.63
N GLN A 53 30.15 17.95 36.54
CA GLN A 53 30.40 16.66 37.18
C GLN A 53 29.52 16.41 38.41
N ILE A 54 28.64 17.35 38.80
CA ILE A 54 27.73 17.17 39.93
C ILE A 54 26.66 16.12 39.58
N ASN A 55 26.78 14.93 40.19
CA ASN A 55 25.81 13.85 40.05
C ASN A 55 24.67 14.00 41.07
N LEU A 56 23.76 14.93 40.80
CA LEU A 56 22.53 15.16 41.57
C LEU A 56 21.32 15.11 40.62
N ASP A 57 20.20 14.58 41.10
CA ASP A 57 18.90 14.60 40.41
C ASP A 57 18.21 15.98 40.53
N LYS A 58 19.01 17.05 40.42
CA LYS A 58 18.58 18.45 40.50
C LYS A 58 19.30 19.26 39.42
N PRO A 59 18.66 20.33 38.89
CA PRO A 59 19.23 21.08 37.78
C PRO A 59 20.32 22.02 38.28
N CYS A 60 21.57 21.60 38.20
CA CYS A 60 22.73 22.40 38.57
C CYS A 60 23.41 22.98 37.32
N GLY A 61 23.98 24.17 37.46
CA GLY A 61 24.78 24.81 36.42
C GLY A 61 25.74 25.85 36.99
N PHE A 62 26.68 26.33 36.18
CA PHE A 62 27.60 27.38 36.60
C PHE A 62 26.95 28.76 36.48
N ILE A 63 26.97 29.54 37.57
CA ILE A 63 26.44 30.91 37.63
C ILE A 63 27.47 31.80 38.29
N LYS A 64 28.08 32.71 37.50
CA LYS A 64 29.08 33.72 37.90
C LYS A 64 30.35 33.14 38.55
N ASP A 65 30.24 32.66 39.79
CA ASP A 65 31.33 32.39 40.71
C ASP A 65 31.30 30.97 41.29
N GLY A 66 30.44 30.09 40.76
CA GLY A 66 30.31 28.72 41.25
C GLY A 66 29.11 27.99 40.67
N CYS A 67 28.80 26.85 41.25
CA CYS A 67 27.64 26.05 40.89
C CYS A 67 26.42 26.50 41.70
N ASN A 68 25.26 26.55 41.06
CA ASN A 68 23.98 26.84 41.71
C ASN A 68 22.84 26.15 40.94
N PHE A 69 21.64 26.19 41.49
CA PHE A 69 20.41 25.80 40.80
C PHE A 69 20.17 26.69 39.58
N ILE A 70 19.73 26.08 38.48
CA ILE A 70 19.34 26.79 37.27
C ILE A 70 17.86 26.62 36.98
N ASP A 71 17.28 27.62 36.31
CA ASP A 71 15.94 27.52 35.75
C ASP A 71 15.98 26.83 34.37
N ILE A 72 15.52 25.58 34.31
CA ILE A 72 15.48 24.77 33.09
C ILE A 72 14.59 25.35 31.97
N GLN A 73 13.70 26.29 32.29
CA GLN A 73 12.86 26.98 31.31
C GLN A 73 13.63 28.08 30.55
N GLN A 74 14.67 28.63 31.18
CA GLN A 74 15.48 29.72 30.63
C GLN A 74 16.85 29.24 30.12
N ALA A 75 17.35 28.13 30.67
CA ALA A 75 18.63 27.55 30.29
C ALA A 75 18.68 27.14 28.81
N ARG A 76 19.88 27.22 28.23
CA ARG A 76 20.22 26.73 26.89
C ARG A 76 21.16 25.55 27.01
N CYS A 77 21.22 24.65 26.03
CA CYS A 77 22.15 23.51 26.08
C CYS A 77 23.62 23.96 26.18
N THR A 78 23.93 25.15 25.68
CA THR A 78 25.26 25.79 25.71
C THR A 78 25.60 26.52 27.01
N GLN A 79 24.72 26.50 28.02
CA GLN A 79 25.02 27.09 29.31
C GLN A 79 26.20 26.35 29.98
N GLU A 80 27.14 27.10 30.54
CA GLU A 80 28.33 26.48 31.12
C GLU A 80 28.02 25.68 32.40
N GLY A 81 28.71 24.56 32.55
CA GLY A 81 28.68 23.75 33.77
C GLY A 81 27.35 23.08 34.09
N LEU A 82 26.45 22.94 33.11
CA LEU A 82 25.25 22.12 33.24
C LEU A 82 25.62 20.70 33.67
N ASN A 83 24.94 20.16 34.67
CA ASN A 83 25.03 18.74 34.98
C ASN A 83 24.11 17.90 34.07
N LYS A 84 24.27 16.57 34.11
CA LYS A 84 23.47 15.63 33.29
C LYS A 84 21.97 15.86 33.48
N PHE A 85 21.51 15.98 34.73
CA PHE A 85 20.09 16.19 35.03
C PHE A 85 19.57 17.48 34.38
N ALA A 86 20.27 18.61 34.56
CA ALA A 86 19.90 19.88 33.95
C ALA A 86 19.82 19.76 32.42
N CYS A 87 20.85 19.20 31.79
CA CYS A 87 20.92 19.07 30.34
C CYS A 87 19.72 18.32 29.75
N LEU A 88 19.35 17.19 30.36
CA LEU A 88 18.28 16.32 29.87
C LEU A 88 16.87 16.82 30.20
N ASN A 89 16.74 17.81 31.09
CA ASN A 89 15.46 18.40 31.49
C ASN A 89 15.19 19.80 30.90
N ILE A 90 16.13 20.37 30.12
CA ILE A 90 15.87 21.60 29.35
C ILE A 90 14.72 21.35 28.37
N GLN A 91 13.69 22.21 28.39
CA GLN A 91 12.46 21.98 27.60
C GLN A 91 12.48 22.71 26.26
N LYS A 92 13.19 23.84 26.18
CA LYS A 92 13.12 24.75 25.02
C LYS A 92 14.06 24.40 23.88
N TYR A 93 15.22 23.80 24.19
CA TYR A 93 16.29 23.51 23.23
C TYR A 93 16.53 22.01 23.14
N PRO A 94 16.88 21.46 21.96
CA PRO A 94 17.15 20.04 21.80
C PRO A 94 18.57 19.73 22.29
N CYS A 95 18.70 19.16 23.48
CA CYS A 95 19.99 18.96 24.13
C CYS A 95 20.42 17.50 24.11
N ILE A 96 21.74 17.28 24.03
CA ILE A 96 22.39 15.98 24.25
C ILE A 96 23.46 16.10 25.33
N TRP A 97 23.60 15.06 26.15
CA TRP A 97 24.70 14.88 27.08
C TRP A 97 25.72 13.91 26.49
N ILE A 98 26.84 14.44 25.98
CA ILE A 98 27.80 13.69 25.18
C ILE A 98 29.20 13.72 25.79
N LYS A 99 29.98 12.66 25.59
CA LYS A 99 31.40 12.57 25.96
C LYS A 99 32.25 13.18 24.85
N ASN A 100 33.03 14.19 25.18
CA ASN A 100 34.03 14.75 24.29
C ASN A 100 35.19 13.74 24.10
N LEU A 101 35.53 13.47 22.84
CA LEU A 101 36.53 12.48 22.47
C LEU A 101 37.97 12.88 22.87
N ASN A 102 38.23 14.19 23.02
CA ASN A 102 39.59 14.68 23.24
C ASN A 102 40.02 14.66 24.72
N ASP A 103 39.10 14.97 25.63
CA ASP A 103 39.39 15.11 27.06
C ASP A 103 38.58 14.15 27.94
N GLU A 104 37.79 13.28 27.32
CA GLU A 104 36.90 12.32 27.96
C GLU A 104 35.82 12.91 28.87
N ASN A 105 35.61 14.23 28.81
CA ASN A 105 34.67 14.91 29.67
C ASN A 105 33.26 14.90 29.07
N TYR A 106 32.25 14.80 29.93
CA TYR A 106 30.87 14.97 29.50
C TYR A 106 30.45 16.43 29.57
N HIS A 107 29.70 16.86 28.55
CA HIS A 107 29.10 18.19 28.50
C HIS A 107 27.73 18.14 27.84
N CYS A 108 26.99 19.24 27.99
CA CYS A 108 25.72 19.47 27.30
C CYS A 108 25.97 20.28 26.03
N GLU A 109 25.30 19.91 24.94
CA GLU A 109 25.33 20.68 23.70
C GLU A 109 23.99 20.58 22.94
N ASP A 110 23.80 21.46 21.96
CA ASP A 110 22.64 21.42 21.07
C ASP A 110 22.75 20.23 20.10
N TYR A 111 21.66 19.48 19.91
CA TYR A 111 21.60 18.33 19.02
C TYR A 111 20.38 18.42 18.10
N ILE A 112 20.62 18.66 16.81
CA ILE A 112 19.55 18.69 15.80
C ILE A 112 19.43 17.29 15.18
N PRO A 113 18.30 16.58 15.36
CA PRO A 113 18.16 15.23 14.86
C PRO A 113 18.11 15.20 13.33
N HIS A 114 18.88 14.29 12.75
CA HIS A 114 18.92 13.99 11.30
C HIS A 114 18.85 12.48 11.02
N LEU A 115 18.71 11.67 12.07
CA LEU A 115 18.61 10.22 12.00
C LEU A 115 17.16 9.80 12.29
N SER A 116 16.82 8.56 11.94
CA SER A 116 15.54 7.96 12.35
C SER A 116 15.46 7.79 13.87
N CYS A 117 14.24 7.72 14.41
CA CYS A 117 14.01 7.72 15.86
C CYS A 117 14.87 6.72 16.66
N ASN A 118 15.01 5.48 16.17
CA ASN A 118 15.77 4.42 16.84
C ASN A 118 17.30 4.57 16.73
N GLN A 119 17.78 5.47 15.87
CA GLN A 119 19.19 5.75 15.65
C GLN A 119 19.66 6.98 16.42
N ILE A 120 18.75 7.73 17.04
CA ILE A 120 19.09 8.86 17.90
C ILE A 120 19.88 8.33 19.10
N PRO A 121 21.04 8.93 19.44
CA PRO A 121 21.86 8.50 20.56
C PRO A 121 21.11 8.61 21.90
N GLN A 122 21.61 7.87 22.89
CA GLN A 122 21.16 7.99 24.28
C GLN A 122 21.59 9.31 24.92
N ASN A 123 20.95 9.62 26.05
CA ASN A 123 21.14 10.85 26.81
C ASN A 123 20.80 12.10 26.00
N VAL A 124 19.66 12.06 25.33
CA VAL A 124 19.01 13.22 24.74
C VAL A 124 17.84 13.67 25.62
N ASN A 125 17.38 14.90 25.47
CA ASN A 125 16.14 15.35 26.09
C ASN A 125 14.92 15.07 25.19
N SER A 126 13.74 15.26 25.75
CA SER A 126 12.48 15.06 25.02
C SER A 126 12.31 15.99 23.81
N LYS A 127 12.94 17.17 23.84
CA LYS A 127 12.87 18.13 22.74
C LYS A 127 13.54 17.60 21.48
N VAL A 128 14.65 16.86 21.60
CA VAL A 128 15.30 16.15 20.48
C VAL A 128 14.30 15.21 19.80
N CYS A 129 13.61 14.33 20.55
CA CYS A 129 12.68 13.36 19.97
C CYS A 129 11.51 14.04 19.26
N SER A 130 11.01 15.16 19.79
CA SER A 130 9.92 15.93 19.17
C SER A 130 10.28 16.55 17.82
N MET A 131 11.59 16.70 17.54
CA MET A 131 12.12 17.33 16.33
C MET A 131 12.50 16.33 15.24
N VAL A 132 12.41 15.01 15.51
CA VAL A 132 12.65 13.97 14.50
C VAL A 132 11.60 14.11 13.39
N LYS A 133 12.07 14.25 12.15
CA LYS A 133 11.22 14.46 10.96
C LYS A 133 10.81 13.16 10.27
N GLU A 134 11.56 12.09 10.50
CA GLU A 134 11.36 10.80 9.82
C GLU A 134 10.77 9.78 10.79
N GLY A 135 9.52 9.39 10.55
CA GLY A 135 8.79 8.39 11.33
C GLY A 135 8.26 8.91 12.68
N ALA A 136 7.47 8.07 13.33
CA ALA A 136 6.93 8.35 14.67
C ALA A 136 8.01 8.22 15.74
N CYS A 137 8.02 9.14 16.70
CA CYS A 137 9.06 9.18 17.73
C CYS A 137 8.54 9.78 19.04
N CYS A 138 8.94 9.20 20.17
CA CYS A 138 8.68 9.72 21.52
C CYS A 138 9.92 9.57 22.41
N TYR A 139 9.89 10.19 23.59
CA TYR A 139 10.98 10.14 24.57
C TYR A 139 10.71 9.13 25.68
N ASN A 140 11.63 8.19 25.87
CA ASN A 140 11.60 7.25 26.99
C ASN A 140 12.41 7.82 28.16
N LEU A 141 11.72 8.25 29.21
CA LEU A 141 12.35 8.83 30.40
C LEU A 141 13.26 7.85 31.15
N GLN A 142 12.95 6.55 31.14
CA GLN A 142 13.74 5.54 31.85
C GLN A 142 15.07 5.24 31.14
N LYS A 143 15.04 5.20 29.81
CA LYS A 143 16.22 4.93 28.97
C LYS A 143 16.97 6.21 28.56
N LEU A 144 16.39 7.38 28.80
CA LEU A 144 16.89 8.69 28.39
C LEU A 144 17.21 8.76 26.89
N GLN A 145 16.36 8.17 26.06
CA GLN A 145 16.55 8.07 24.62
C GLN A 145 15.23 8.20 23.87
N CYS A 146 15.30 8.42 22.56
CA CYS A 146 14.12 8.36 21.70
C CYS A 146 13.75 6.90 21.36
N GLU A 147 12.46 6.63 21.21
CA GLU A 147 11.96 5.34 20.71
C GLU A 147 10.66 5.51 19.89
N VAL A 148 10.34 4.52 19.07
CA VAL A 148 9.08 4.50 18.32
C VAL A 148 7.93 4.16 19.28
N PRO A 149 6.85 4.95 19.34
CA PRO A 149 5.71 4.67 20.21
C PRO A 149 5.03 3.34 19.83
N ASN A 150 4.41 2.69 20.82
CA ASN A 150 3.64 1.47 20.58
C ASN A 150 2.41 1.77 19.71
N LYS A 151 2.08 0.91 18.74
CA LYS A 151 0.88 1.05 17.89
C LYS A 151 -0.44 1.08 18.67
N ASN A 152 -0.45 0.47 19.86
CA ASN A 152 -1.62 0.43 20.74
C ASN A 152 -1.62 1.57 21.78
N GLU A 153 -0.72 2.54 21.65
CA GLU A 153 -0.69 3.70 22.53
C GLU A 153 -1.97 4.53 22.35
N THR A 154 -2.50 5.04 23.47
CA THR A 154 -3.71 5.89 23.49
C THR A 154 -3.45 7.25 24.13
N ASN A 155 -2.27 7.45 24.74
CA ASN A 155 -1.93 8.69 25.40
C ASN A 155 -1.35 9.72 24.41
N CYS A 156 -2.08 10.79 24.12
CA CYS A 156 -1.58 11.91 23.32
C CYS A 156 -0.45 12.70 24.01
N GLU A 157 -0.32 12.63 25.34
CA GLU A 157 0.59 13.45 26.13
C GLU A 157 1.95 12.77 26.38
N LEU A 158 2.36 11.85 25.51
CA LEU A 158 3.69 11.26 25.58
C LEU A 158 4.78 12.34 25.46
N MET A 159 5.75 12.27 26.37
CA MET A 159 6.85 13.23 26.40
C MET A 159 7.66 13.13 25.11
N GLY A 160 7.97 14.27 24.49
CA GLY A 160 8.79 14.31 23.26
C GLY A 160 8.13 13.69 22.03
N LEU A 161 6.81 13.45 22.04
CA LEU A 161 6.09 12.94 20.88
C LEU A 161 6.16 13.94 19.73
N ASN A 162 6.63 13.49 18.56
CA ASN A 162 6.70 14.30 17.35
C ASN A 162 5.36 14.35 16.60
N ILE A 163 5.29 15.17 15.54
CA ILE A 163 4.08 15.35 14.72
C ILE A 163 3.58 14.01 14.18
N ILE A 164 4.46 13.21 13.57
CA ILE A 164 4.10 11.94 12.94
C ILE A 164 3.57 10.94 13.98
N GLY A 165 4.21 10.87 15.15
CA GLY A 165 3.73 10.01 16.24
C GLY A 165 2.39 10.47 16.81
N CYS A 166 2.18 11.78 16.91
CA CYS A 166 0.92 12.33 17.41
C CYS A 166 -0.28 11.93 16.54
N VAL A 167 -0.16 12.07 15.22
CA VAL A 167 -1.28 11.83 14.30
C VAL A 167 -1.59 10.34 14.12
N GLN A 168 -0.71 9.44 14.56
CA GLN A 168 -0.95 7.99 14.57
C GLN A 168 -1.83 7.53 15.74
N ILE A 169 -1.93 8.32 16.80
CA ILE A 169 -2.76 8.00 17.96
C ILE A 169 -4.18 8.54 17.72
N GLU A 170 -5.18 7.69 17.92
CA GLU A 170 -6.59 8.06 17.69
C GLU A 170 -6.99 9.29 18.53
N MET A 171 -7.76 10.19 17.92
CA MET A 171 -8.29 11.39 18.57
C MET A 171 -7.21 12.38 19.08
N CYS A 172 -5.96 12.25 18.67
CA CYS A 172 -4.91 13.22 18.97
C CYS A 172 -4.69 14.25 17.85
N PHE A 173 -4.36 15.48 18.24
CA PHE A 173 -3.94 16.55 17.33
C PHE A 173 -2.68 17.24 17.85
N PHE A 174 -1.94 17.90 16.95
CA PHE A 174 -0.71 18.59 17.30
C PHE A 174 -0.88 20.11 17.22
N ASP A 175 -0.80 20.77 18.38
CA ASP A 175 -0.72 22.23 18.50
C ASP A 175 0.40 22.58 19.48
N GLN A 176 1.59 22.82 18.94
CA GLN A 176 2.90 22.96 19.63
C GLN A 176 3.36 21.71 20.41
N LYS A 177 2.41 20.93 20.92
CA LYS A 177 2.51 19.64 21.57
C LYS A 177 1.32 18.77 21.15
N CYS A 178 1.45 17.46 21.30
CA CYS A 178 0.34 16.56 21.05
C CYS A 178 -0.69 16.64 22.19
N GLN A 179 -1.97 16.61 21.83
CA GLN A 179 -3.11 16.80 22.75
C GLN A 179 -4.29 15.92 22.34
N LEU A 180 -5.08 15.48 23.33
CA LEU A 180 -6.33 14.75 23.09
C LEU A 180 -7.45 15.72 22.73
N LEU A 181 -8.21 15.40 21.68
CA LEU A 181 -9.39 16.16 21.32
C LEU A 181 -10.58 15.82 22.22
N ASN A 182 -10.98 16.79 23.05
CA ASN A 182 -12.13 16.68 23.97
C ASN A 182 -13.40 17.40 23.47
N ARG A 183 -13.49 17.69 22.16
CA ARG A 183 -14.62 18.44 21.57
C ARG A 183 -15.32 17.59 20.51
N ASN A 184 -16.65 17.65 20.48
CA ASN A 184 -17.46 16.89 19.53
C ASN A 184 -17.82 17.68 18.27
N ASN A 185 -17.70 19.01 18.29
CA ASN A 185 -18.03 19.90 17.17
C ASN A 185 -16.84 20.83 16.88
N TYR A 186 -16.31 20.72 15.67
CA TYR A 186 -15.19 21.50 15.19
C TYR A 186 -15.17 21.47 13.66
N LYS A 187 -14.52 22.46 13.07
CA LYS A 187 -14.33 22.60 11.64
C LYS A 187 -13.01 21.98 11.21
N CYS A 188 -12.87 21.73 9.91
CA CYS A 188 -11.67 21.15 9.31
C CYS A 188 -10.40 21.96 9.62
N ASP A 189 -10.50 23.29 9.48
CA ASP A 189 -9.37 24.21 9.70
C ASP A 189 -8.97 24.40 11.17
N ASP A 190 -9.78 23.92 12.12
CA ASP A 190 -9.44 24.01 13.55
C ASP A 190 -8.24 23.09 13.89
N PHE A 191 -7.99 22.06 13.08
CA PHE A 191 -6.99 21.01 13.34
C PHE A 191 -6.15 20.65 12.10
N PRO A 192 -5.27 21.54 11.64
CA PRO A 192 -4.48 21.33 10.41
C PRO A 192 -3.48 20.17 10.52
N ILE A 193 -3.11 19.75 11.73
CA ILE A 193 -2.25 18.59 12.01
C ILE A 193 -2.96 17.71 13.05
N ALA A 194 -3.54 16.60 12.61
CA ALA A 194 -4.41 15.79 13.45
C ALA A 194 -4.56 14.37 12.93
N ASN A 195 -4.93 13.46 13.82
CA ASN A 195 -5.26 12.10 13.44
C ASN A 195 -6.44 12.06 12.42
N LYS A 196 -6.39 11.08 11.53
CA LYS A 196 -7.40 10.85 10.48
C LYS A 196 -8.84 10.83 11.01
N LEU A 197 -9.07 10.27 12.19
CA LEU A 197 -10.40 10.18 12.80
C LEU A 197 -10.95 11.56 13.20
N ILE A 198 -10.08 12.50 13.56
CA ILE A 198 -10.47 13.89 13.80
C ILE A 198 -10.99 14.50 12.50
N CYS A 199 -10.24 14.39 11.40
CA CYS A 199 -10.68 14.97 10.12
C CYS A 199 -12.00 14.34 9.62
N LYS A 200 -12.18 13.04 9.84
CA LYS A 200 -13.42 12.31 9.54
C LYS A 200 -14.63 12.79 10.37
N ASN A 201 -14.40 13.29 11.58
CA ASN A 201 -15.47 13.70 12.50
C ASN A 201 -15.73 15.22 12.47
N ALA A 202 -15.06 15.97 11.60
CA ALA A 202 -15.32 17.40 11.39
C ALA A 202 -16.77 17.64 10.90
N ILE A 203 -17.35 18.77 11.30
CA ILE A 203 -18.76 19.10 11.00
C ILE A 203 -18.95 19.72 9.60
N ASP A 204 -17.87 20.00 8.87
CA ASP A 204 -17.84 20.58 7.52
C ASP A 204 -17.11 19.66 6.53
N SER A 205 -16.91 20.11 5.28
CA SER A 205 -16.37 19.28 4.18
C SER A 205 -14.87 19.01 4.35
N CYS A 206 -14.50 18.04 5.17
CA CYS A 206 -13.11 17.73 5.54
C CYS A 206 -12.62 16.35 5.07
N LYS A 207 -11.30 16.22 4.89
CA LYS A 207 -10.54 14.98 4.70
C LYS A 207 -9.20 15.01 5.43
N TYR A 208 -8.59 13.86 5.62
CA TYR A 208 -7.18 13.74 6.03
C TYR A 208 -6.28 13.81 4.81
N ASN A 209 -5.19 14.55 4.92
CA ASN A 209 -4.16 14.70 3.91
C ASN A 209 -2.82 14.18 4.46
N GLU A 210 -2.30 13.12 3.83
CA GLU A 210 -1.10 12.42 4.28
C GLU A 210 0.18 13.26 4.15
N ILE A 211 0.21 14.26 3.26
CA ILE A 211 1.37 15.12 3.03
C ILE A 211 1.57 16.07 4.21
N VAL A 212 0.48 16.64 4.71
CA VAL A 212 0.51 17.59 5.84
C VAL A 212 0.27 16.93 7.18
N TYR A 213 -0.04 15.63 7.19
CA TYR A 213 -0.41 14.86 8.38
C TYR A 213 -1.58 15.47 9.14
N GLY A 214 -2.65 15.85 8.44
CA GLY A 214 -3.80 16.46 9.11
C GLY A 214 -4.96 16.82 8.22
N CYS A 215 -5.81 17.71 8.73
CA CYS A 215 -7.10 17.99 8.12
C CYS A 215 -6.98 19.03 7.00
N SER A 216 -7.72 18.81 5.92
CA SER A 216 -7.83 19.73 4.78
C SER A 216 -9.22 19.64 4.16
N TYR A 217 -9.66 20.72 3.52
CA TYR A 217 -10.93 20.71 2.82
C TYR A 217 -10.97 19.65 1.71
N ALA A 218 -12.09 18.94 1.65
CA ALA A 218 -12.38 17.92 0.65
C ALA A 218 -13.04 18.55 -0.58
N TYR A 219 -12.46 18.35 -1.76
CA TYR A 219 -12.98 18.81 -3.05
C TYR A 219 -12.87 17.67 -4.07
N ASP A 220 -13.99 17.27 -4.68
CA ASP A 220 -14.04 16.20 -5.70
C ASP A 220 -13.24 14.94 -5.29
N GLU A 221 -13.59 14.37 -4.15
CA GLU A 221 -12.88 13.23 -3.56
C GLU A 221 -13.50 11.88 -3.96
N LEU A 222 -12.67 10.85 -3.99
CA LEU A 222 -13.12 9.47 -4.15
C LEU A 222 -13.88 8.99 -2.92
N CYS A 223 -14.97 8.25 -3.13
CA CYS A 223 -15.79 7.77 -2.01
C CYS A 223 -15.08 6.76 -1.11
N SER A 224 -13.99 6.13 -1.57
CA SER A 224 -13.19 5.20 -0.77
C SER A 224 -12.25 5.88 0.22
N ASN A 225 -12.10 7.21 0.13
CA ASN A 225 -11.35 7.93 1.13
C ASN A 225 -12.11 7.87 2.47
N ASP A 226 -11.68 6.95 3.33
CA ASP A 226 -12.24 6.65 4.64
C ASP A 226 -11.99 7.75 5.68
N SER A 227 -11.22 8.79 5.31
CA SER A 227 -11.07 10.01 6.09
C SER A 227 -12.10 11.10 5.80
N LEU A 228 -12.96 10.91 4.80
CA LEU A 228 -13.98 11.90 4.48
C LEU A 228 -14.96 12.05 5.63
N SER A 229 -15.16 13.31 6.03
CA SER A 229 -16.27 13.70 6.88
C SER A 229 -17.62 13.36 6.25
N MET A 230 -18.66 13.23 7.09
CA MET A 230 -20.02 12.99 6.62
C MET A 230 -20.46 14.04 5.59
N ILE A 231 -20.20 15.32 5.87
CA ILE A 231 -20.56 16.42 4.97
C ILE A 231 -19.74 16.36 3.68
N ALA A 232 -18.43 16.10 3.75
CA ALA A 232 -17.62 15.93 2.55
C ALA A 232 -18.13 14.80 1.66
N CYS A 233 -18.48 13.66 2.27
CA CYS A 233 -19.02 12.52 1.55
C CYS A 233 -20.36 12.83 0.87
N GLN A 234 -21.28 13.50 1.58
CA GLN A 234 -22.59 13.89 1.05
C GLN A 234 -22.49 14.90 -0.09
N ASN A 235 -21.45 15.75 -0.09
CA ASN A 235 -21.19 16.71 -1.16
C ASN A 235 -20.65 16.05 -2.44
N GLN A 236 -20.09 14.83 -2.36
CA GLN A 236 -19.63 14.12 -3.55
C GLN A 236 -20.82 13.54 -4.33
N ARG A 237 -20.87 13.83 -5.64
CA ARG A 237 -22.00 13.44 -6.50
C ARG A 237 -22.29 11.93 -6.46
N HIS A 238 -21.24 11.12 -6.45
CA HIS A 238 -21.32 9.67 -6.56
C HIS A 238 -21.19 8.93 -5.22
N CYS A 239 -21.18 9.64 -4.09
CA CYS A 239 -20.96 9.02 -2.77
C CYS A 239 -22.15 9.14 -1.84
N SER A 240 -22.30 8.17 -0.95
CA SER A 240 -23.27 8.13 0.13
C SER A 240 -22.56 7.78 1.42
N TYR A 241 -22.99 8.41 2.52
CA TYR A 241 -22.44 8.15 3.85
C TYR A 241 -23.31 7.11 4.56
N LEU A 242 -22.76 5.91 4.78
CA LEU A 242 -23.43 4.77 5.40
C LEU A 242 -22.52 4.07 6.41
N ASP A 243 -23.06 3.65 7.55
CA ASP A 243 -22.33 2.93 8.60
C ASP A 243 -21.00 3.62 9.00
N ASN A 244 -21.06 4.95 9.19
CA ASN A 244 -19.93 5.81 9.49
C ASN A 244 -18.81 5.81 8.44
N ASN A 245 -19.10 5.43 7.19
CA ASN A 245 -18.13 5.39 6.11
C ASN A 245 -18.70 6.01 4.83
N CYS A 246 -17.82 6.62 4.03
CA CYS A 246 -18.18 7.04 2.69
C CYS A 246 -18.13 5.84 1.74
N GLN A 247 -19.13 5.70 0.88
CA GLN A 247 -19.24 4.60 -0.07
C GLN A 247 -19.83 5.10 -1.40
N CYS A 248 -19.52 4.44 -2.51
CA CYS A 248 -20.11 4.78 -3.81
C CYS A 248 -21.61 4.43 -3.86
N LYS A 249 -22.45 5.36 -4.32
CA LYS A 249 -23.90 5.15 -4.52
C LYS A 249 -24.16 3.94 -5.42
N GLN A 250 -23.50 3.88 -6.58
CA GLN A 250 -23.68 2.76 -7.51
C GLN A 250 -23.23 1.42 -6.92
N TYR A 251 -22.22 1.43 -6.04
CA TYR A 251 -21.84 0.22 -5.31
C TYR A 251 -22.96 -0.22 -4.36
N ILE A 252 -23.53 0.73 -3.60
CA ILE A 252 -24.63 0.46 -2.68
C ILE A 252 -25.83 -0.11 -3.44
N ASP A 253 -26.23 0.55 -4.53
CA ASP A 253 -27.43 0.20 -5.29
C ASP A 253 -27.34 -1.15 -6.02
N ASN A 254 -26.13 -1.56 -6.40
CA ASN A 254 -25.93 -2.77 -7.19
C ASN A 254 -25.45 -3.96 -6.37
N TYR A 255 -24.77 -3.71 -5.26
CA TYR A 255 -24.00 -4.76 -4.59
C TYR A 255 -24.22 -4.83 -3.08
N HIS A 256 -24.64 -3.75 -2.44
CA HIS A 256 -24.93 -3.78 -1.01
C HIS A 256 -26.30 -4.41 -0.77
N CYS A 257 -26.31 -5.70 -0.43
CA CYS A 257 -27.53 -6.51 -0.35
C CYS A 257 -28.68 -5.84 0.45
N ASN A 258 -28.38 -5.18 1.57
CA ASN A 258 -29.39 -4.51 2.41
C ASN A 258 -30.21 -3.41 1.70
N TYR A 259 -29.72 -2.88 0.57
CA TYR A 259 -30.39 -1.84 -0.22
C TYR A 259 -31.07 -2.41 -1.48
N ILE A 260 -30.87 -3.69 -1.78
CA ILE A 260 -31.52 -4.35 -2.91
C ILE A 260 -32.95 -4.74 -2.49
N THR A 261 -33.92 -3.96 -2.95
CA THR A 261 -35.35 -4.18 -2.66
C THR A 261 -36.02 -5.18 -3.59
N ASN A 262 -35.47 -5.38 -4.79
CA ASN A 262 -36.00 -6.30 -5.79
C ASN A 262 -35.49 -7.74 -5.54
N ILE A 263 -36.42 -8.69 -5.46
CA ILE A 263 -36.13 -10.11 -5.19
C ILE A 263 -35.23 -10.73 -6.26
N GLU A 264 -35.56 -10.52 -7.54
CA GLU A 264 -34.82 -11.08 -8.68
C GLU A 264 -33.38 -10.54 -8.66
N ARG A 265 -33.20 -9.23 -8.49
CA ARG A 265 -31.87 -8.62 -8.36
C ARG A 265 -31.09 -9.17 -7.17
N CYS A 266 -31.74 -9.41 -6.02
CA CYS A 266 -31.08 -9.99 -4.85
C CYS A 266 -30.62 -11.43 -5.13
N GLN A 267 -31.44 -12.21 -5.85
CA GLN A 267 -31.15 -13.60 -6.21
C GLN A 267 -30.08 -13.72 -7.31
N GLU A 268 -29.96 -12.72 -8.19
CA GLU A 268 -28.88 -12.62 -9.19
C GLU A 268 -27.50 -12.39 -8.56
N GLN A 269 -27.44 -11.78 -7.36
CA GLN A 269 -26.17 -11.55 -6.66
C GLN A 269 -25.71 -12.80 -5.90
N SER A 270 -24.57 -13.39 -6.29
CA SER A 270 -24.02 -14.59 -5.66
C SER A 270 -23.77 -14.42 -4.16
N HIS A 271 -23.40 -13.21 -3.72
CA HIS A 271 -23.11 -12.86 -2.33
C HIS A 271 -24.31 -12.39 -1.49
N CYS A 272 -25.51 -12.31 -2.08
CA CYS A 272 -26.73 -11.92 -1.37
C CYS A 272 -27.70 -13.09 -1.16
N ILE A 273 -28.51 -13.00 -0.11
CA ILE A 273 -29.63 -13.91 0.16
C ILE A 273 -30.88 -13.11 0.51
N PHE A 274 -32.00 -13.53 -0.08
CA PHE A 274 -33.31 -12.96 0.24
C PHE A 274 -33.92 -13.74 1.41
N LEU A 275 -34.22 -13.06 2.51
CA LEU A 275 -34.92 -13.68 3.64
C LEU A 275 -36.43 -13.58 3.45
N ASN A 276 -37.05 -14.74 3.22
CA ASN A 276 -38.49 -14.89 3.41
C ASN A 276 -38.76 -15.03 4.91
N ASN A 277 -39.07 -13.94 5.60
CA ASN A 277 -39.57 -14.04 6.98
C ASN A 277 -41.02 -14.54 6.96
N PRO A 278 -41.32 -15.76 7.45
CA PRO A 278 -42.68 -16.25 7.57
C PRO A 278 -43.29 -15.69 8.87
N SER A 279 -43.40 -14.37 9.02
CA SER A 279 -44.20 -13.79 10.10
C SER A 279 -45.65 -13.72 9.64
N ASN A 280 -46.50 -14.57 10.22
CA ASN A 280 -47.95 -14.68 9.95
C ASN A 280 -48.79 -13.43 10.30
N SER A 281 -48.17 -12.26 10.45
CA SER A 281 -48.87 -11.00 10.67
C SER A 281 -48.98 -10.23 9.34
N GLU A 282 -50.17 -10.26 8.73
CA GLU A 282 -50.51 -9.55 7.48
C GLU A 282 -50.21 -8.03 7.50
N ILE A 283 -49.91 -7.46 8.66
CA ILE A 283 -49.68 -6.02 8.85
C ILE A 283 -48.19 -5.64 8.62
N ASP A 284 -47.26 -6.59 8.59
CA ASP A 284 -45.80 -6.32 8.53
C ASP A 284 -45.13 -6.74 7.19
N ILE A 285 -45.91 -7.20 6.22
CA ILE A 285 -45.43 -7.79 4.96
C ILE A 285 -44.78 -6.74 4.03
N GLN A 286 -45.08 -5.45 4.20
CA GLN A 286 -44.56 -4.42 3.30
C GLN A 286 -43.15 -3.89 3.66
N TYR A 287 -42.60 -4.24 4.83
CA TYR A 287 -41.30 -3.70 5.30
C TYR A 287 -40.27 -4.75 5.76
N ASN A 288 -40.62 -6.05 5.75
CA ASN A 288 -39.75 -7.12 6.29
C ASN A 288 -39.07 -8.01 5.23
N HIS A 289 -39.24 -7.72 3.95
CA HIS A 289 -38.46 -8.33 2.88
C HIS A 289 -37.07 -7.70 2.80
N LYS A 290 -36.07 -8.32 3.45
CA LYS A 290 -34.70 -7.82 3.47
C LYS A 290 -33.79 -8.78 2.72
N CYS A 291 -33.30 -8.32 1.57
CA CYS A 291 -32.08 -8.86 1.00
C CYS A 291 -30.95 -8.55 1.99
N ARG A 292 -30.12 -9.54 2.33
CA ARG A 292 -28.95 -9.33 3.18
C ARG A 292 -27.75 -10.03 2.60
N GLN A 293 -26.58 -9.64 3.06
CA GLN A 293 -25.35 -10.32 2.69
C GLN A 293 -25.38 -11.76 3.22
N LYS A 294 -24.94 -12.69 2.38
CA LYS A 294 -24.72 -14.07 2.81
C LYS A 294 -23.62 -14.10 3.86
N THR A 295 -23.79 -14.96 4.84
CA THR A 295 -22.75 -15.39 5.77
C THR A 295 -22.48 -16.87 5.53
N CYS A 296 -21.36 -17.39 6.04
CA CYS A 296 -21.09 -18.82 5.91
C CYS A 296 -22.23 -19.68 6.49
N GLN A 297 -22.90 -19.21 7.54
CA GLN A 297 -24.05 -19.89 8.16
C GLN A 297 -25.25 -20.10 7.22
N ASP A 298 -25.31 -19.40 6.08
CA ASP A 298 -26.36 -19.58 5.08
C ASP A 298 -26.13 -20.79 4.18
N PHE A 299 -24.92 -21.35 4.17
CA PHE A 299 -24.62 -22.56 3.43
C PHE A 299 -25.05 -23.81 4.20
N LYS A 300 -25.63 -24.74 3.46
CA LYS A 300 -25.86 -26.11 3.92
C LYS A 300 -24.54 -26.86 3.96
N ALA A 301 -24.49 -27.96 4.71
CA ALA A 301 -23.30 -28.79 4.89
C ALA A 301 -22.62 -29.16 3.56
N ASP A 302 -23.39 -29.54 2.54
CA ASP A 302 -22.90 -29.93 1.21
C ASP A 302 -22.30 -28.78 0.39
N LYS A 303 -22.55 -27.53 0.79
CA LYS A 303 -22.10 -26.31 0.12
C LYS A 303 -21.30 -25.40 1.05
N CYS A 304 -20.88 -25.85 2.22
CA CYS A 304 -20.14 -24.98 3.13
C CYS A 304 -18.68 -24.86 2.70
N ASP A 305 -18.00 -26.00 2.61
CA ASP A 305 -16.55 -26.04 2.49
C ASP A 305 -16.03 -25.45 1.19
N ASN A 306 -14.97 -24.65 1.30
CA ASN A 306 -14.30 -23.94 0.21
C ASN A 306 -15.13 -22.90 -0.55
N ASN A 307 -16.41 -22.72 -0.21
CA ASN A 307 -17.15 -21.59 -0.76
C ASN A 307 -16.57 -20.28 -0.23
N LYS A 308 -16.54 -19.27 -1.10
CA LYS A 308 -16.02 -17.95 -0.78
C LYS A 308 -17.14 -16.93 -0.84
N ILE A 309 -17.27 -16.11 0.19
CA ILE A 309 -18.16 -14.94 0.21
C ILE A 309 -17.29 -13.71 0.49
N LEU A 310 -17.16 -12.81 -0.49
CA LEU A 310 -16.36 -11.58 -0.36
C LEU A 310 -14.92 -11.85 0.14
N GLY A 311 -14.26 -12.87 -0.42
CA GLY A 311 -12.91 -13.27 -0.01
C GLY A 311 -12.82 -14.06 1.31
N ILE A 312 -13.92 -14.22 2.06
CA ILE A 312 -13.98 -15.07 3.26
C ILE A 312 -14.23 -16.51 2.82
N THR A 313 -13.37 -17.45 3.25
CA THR A 313 -13.55 -18.88 2.99
C THR A 313 -14.47 -19.47 4.06
N CYS A 314 -15.47 -20.23 3.65
CA CYS A 314 -16.38 -20.95 4.54
C CYS A 314 -15.89 -22.39 4.77
N TYR A 315 -16.09 -22.90 5.98
CA TYR A 315 -15.68 -24.24 6.38
C TYR A 315 -16.67 -24.86 7.37
N TRP A 316 -16.90 -26.17 7.25
CA TRP A 316 -17.82 -26.92 8.09
C TRP A 316 -17.08 -27.45 9.31
N ASN A 317 -17.56 -27.11 10.50
CA ASN A 317 -16.94 -27.53 11.75
C ASN A 317 -17.62 -28.77 12.36
N ASN A 318 -16.95 -29.39 13.32
CA ASN A 318 -17.42 -30.58 14.03
C ASN A 318 -18.67 -30.35 14.91
N SER A 319 -19.13 -29.09 15.03
CA SER A 319 -20.41 -28.73 15.67
C SER A 319 -21.54 -28.61 14.65
N GLU A 320 -21.35 -29.09 13.42
CA GLU A 320 -22.32 -29.04 12.33
C GLU A 320 -22.73 -27.60 11.97
N GLN A 321 -21.76 -26.68 12.00
CA GLN A 321 -21.96 -25.29 11.63
C GLN A 321 -20.97 -24.84 10.56
N CYS A 322 -21.47 -24.07 9.60
CA CYS A 322 -20.64 -23.42 8.61
C CYS A 322 -20.07 -22.11 9.16
N GLN A 323 -18.75 -22.06 9.34
CA GLN A 323 -18.00 -20.96 9.93
C GLN A 323 -17.16 -20.25 8.87
N SER A 324 -16.74 -19.02 9.19
CA SER A 324 -15.92 -18.17 8.32
C SER A 324 -14.44 -18.20 8.72
N ALA A 325 -13.55 -18.21 7.75
CA ALA A 325 -12.11 -18.09 7.94
C ALA A 325 -11.51 -17.08 6.95
N SER A 326 -10.72 -16.14 7.47
CA SER A 326 -9.96 -15.15 6.68
C SER A 326 -8.49 -15.58 6.47
N LYS A 327 -8.02 -16.51 7.29
CA LYS A 327 -6.72 -17.17 7.24
C LYS A 327 -6.83 -18.59 7.77
N CYS A 328 -5.79 -19.40 7.58
CA CYS A 328 -5.78 -20.80 8.00
C CYS A 328 -6.01 -20.96 9.51
N GLU A 329 -5.47 -20.07 10.34
CA GLU A 329 -5.56 -20.12 11.80
C GLU A 329 -6.99 -19.91 12.33
N ASP A 330 -7.88 -19.34 11.52
CA ASP A 330 -9.28 -19.16 11.89
C ASP A 330 -10.06 -20.49 11.76
N ILE A 331 -9.50 -21.49 11.07
CA ILE A 331 -10.15 -22.79 10.86
C ILE A 331 -9.93 -23.67 12.10
N ILE A 332 -10.96 -23.71 12.93
CA ILE A 332 -10.98 -24.45 14.19
C ILE A 332 -12.00 -25.59 14.12
N HIS A 333 -11.56 -26.80 14.45
CA HIS A 333 -12.34 -28.03 14.48
C HIS A 333 -13.06 -28.32 13.15
N SER A 334 -12.39 -28.13 12.03
CA SER A 334 -12.91 -28.50 10.70
C SER A 334 -13.22 -30.00 10.64
N THR A 335 -14.35 -30.34 10.01
CA THR A 335 -14.73 -31.73 9.70
C THR A 335 -13.88 -32.30 8.57
N TYR A 336 -13.41 -31.44 7.67
CA TYR A 336 -12.53 -31.81 6.55
C TYR A 336 -11.07 -31.54 6.87
N GLU A 337 -10.16 -32.19 6.13
CA GLU A 337 -8.71 -31.95 6.27
C GLU A 337 -8.35 -30.49 5.93
N CYS A 338 -7.46 -29.89 6.72
CA CYS A 338 -6.97 -28.52 6.50
C CYS A 338 -6.41 -28.30 5.07
N SER A 339 -5.87 -29.35 4.47
CA SER A 339 -5.28 -29.33 3.12
C SER A 339 -6.27 -28.95 2.02
N GLN A 340 -7.58 -29.07 2.27
CA GLN A 340 -8.62 -28.70 1.31
C GLN A 340 -8.80 -27.18 1.20
N TYR A 341 -8.49 -26.43 2.25
CA TYR A 341 -8.64 -24.97 2.25
C TYR A 341 -7.37 -24.31 1.74
N GLN A 342 -7.52 -23.24 0.97
CA GLN A 342 -6.41 -22.50 0.40
C GLN A 342 -6.54 -21.00 0.63
N PHE A 343 -5.47 -20.39 1.15
CA PHE A 343 -5.31 -18.94 1.27
C PHE A 343 -4.08 -18.52 0.47
N ASN A 344 -4.25 -17.51 -0.39
CA ASN A 344 -3.19 -17.04 -1.30
C ASN A 344 -2.56 -18.16 -2.16
N GLY A 345 -3.37 -19.12 -2.61
CA GLY A 345 -2.93 -20.25 -3.44
C GLY A 345 -2.15 -21.33 -2.67
N ARG A 346 -1.97 -21.19 -1.35
CA ARG A 346 -1.31 -22.21 -0.51
C ARG A 346 -2.35 -22.95 0.32
N PRO A 347 -2.25 -24.29 0.43
CA PRO A 347 -3.14 -25.06 1.30
C PRO A 347 -2.92 -24.67 2.77
N CYS A 348 -3.87 -25.00 3.65
CA CYS A 348 -3.62 -24.99 5.09
C CYS A 348 -3.08 -26.35 5.55
N GLN A 349 -2.46 -26.39 6.73
CA GLN A 349 -2.00 -27.63 7.36
C GLN A 349 -2.54 -27.78 8.77
N MET A 350 -2.64 -29.01 9.27
CA MET A 350 -3.19 -29.30 10.60
C MET A 350 -2.07 -29.34 11.66
N ILE A 351 -2.26 -28.64 12.78
CA ILE A 351 -1.32 -28.65 13.91
C ILE A 351 -1.61 -29.85 14.82
N ASN A 352 -0.63 -30.77 14.93
CA ASN A 352 -0.49 -31.73 16.03
C ASN A 352 -1.78 -32.46 16.47
N ASN A 353 -2.66 -32.82 15.52
CA ASN A 353 -3.95 -33.49 15.78
C ASN A 353 -4.92 -32.75 16.72
N LYS A 354 -4.75 -31.44 16.94
CA LYS A 354 -5.64 -30.65 17.82
C LYS A 354 -6.86 -30.09 17.10
N GLY A 355 -7.02 -30.37 15.79
CA GLY A 355 -8.11 -29.84 14.97
C GLY A 355 -8.00 -28.36 14.65
N PHE A 356 -6.82 -27.75 14.79
CA PHE A 356 -6.55 -26.38 14.34
C PHE A 356 -5.76 -26.44 13.04
N CYS A 357 -6.09 -25.55 12.09
CA CYS A 357 -5.27 -25.35 10.92
C CYS A 357 -4.28 -24.19 11.12
N GLU A 358 -3.18 -24.20 10.38
CA GLU A 358 -2.21 -23.10 10.30
C GLU A 358 -1.78 -22.91 8.86
N GLN A 359 -1.13 -21.78 8.60
CA GLN A 359 -0.48 -21.52 7.34
C GLN A 359 0.56 -22.60 7.02
N PHE A 360 0.50 -23.11 5.80
CA PHE A 360 1.39 -24.18 5.35
C PHE A 360 2.87 -23.78 5.40
N SER A 361 3.67 -24.61 6.09
CA SER A 361 5.09 -24.40 6.36
C SER A 361 5.82 -25.73 6.23
N CYS A 362 6.72 -25.81 5.24
CA CYS A 362 7.48 -27.01 4.95
C CYS A 362 8.50 -27.34 6.06
N GLU A 363 8.91 -26.35 6.86
CA GLU A 363 10.03 -26.45 7.81
C GLU A 363 9.81 -27.52 8.90
N TYR A 364 8.57 -27.90 9.16
CA TYR A 364 8.20 -28.89 10.18
C TYR A 364 7.95 -30.29 9.63
N PHE A 365 8.06 -30.50 8.32
CA PHE A 365 7.73 -31.78 7.70
C PHE A 365 8.87 -32.79 7.79
N SER A 366 8.50 -34.03 8.13
CA SER A 366 9.35 -35.20 7.92
C SER A 366 9.63 -35.39 6.43
N GLN A 367 10.65 -36.17 6.08
CA GLN A 367 10.96 -36.49 4.68
C GLN A 367 9.75 -37.06 3.91
N GLU A 368 8.94 -37.90 4.58
CA GLU A 368 7.74 -38.51 4.01
C GLU A 368 6.66 -37.46 3.72
N LEU A 369 6.34 -36.60 4.70
CA LEU A 369 5.38 -35.50 4.51
C LEU A 369 5.88 -34.49 3.47
N CYS A 370 7.18 -34.20 3.47
CA CYS A 370 7.81 -33.34 2.47
C CYS A 370 7.62 -33.88 1.05
N SER A 371 7.73 -35.20 0.88
CA SER A 371 7.54 -35.88 -0.40
C SER A 371 6.07 -35.86 -0.84
N LYS A 372 5.12 -35.98 0.12
CA LYS A 372 3.67 -35.85 -0.12
C LYS A 372 3.31 -34.46 -0.66
N TYR A 373 3.99 -33.41 -0.21
CA TYR A 373 3.80 -32.03 -0.67
C TYR A 373 4.92 -31.53 -1.58
N SER A 374 5.45 -32.42 -2.43
CA SER A 374 6.56 -32.10 -3.34
C SER A 374 6.26 -30.97 -4.34
N GLN A 375 4.98 -30.62 -4.54
CA GLN A 375 4.64 -29.42 -5.32
C GLN A 375 4.98 -28.10 -4.63
N PHE A 376 5.15 -28.05 -3.30
CA PHE A 376 5.47 -26.84 -2.53
C PHE A 376 6.77 -26.95 -1.73
N CYS A 377 7.19 -28.17 -1.42
CA CYS A 377 8.33 -28.45 -0.57
C CYS A 377 9.42 -29.25 -1.29
N LYS A 378 10.67 -29.06 -0.85
CA LYS A 378 11.84 -29.84 -1.27
C LYS A 378 12.57 -30.33 -0.03
N PHE A 379 12.99 -31.59 -0.05
CA PHE A 379 13.82 -32.13 1.01
C PHE A 379 15.30 -31.99 0.63
N ASP A 380 16.03 -31.21 1.41
CA ASP A 380 17.49 -31.04 1.32
C ASP A 380 18.05 -30.99 2.74
N GLN A 381 18.32 -32.18 3.29
CA GLN A 381 18.64 -32.45 4.71
C GLN A 381 17.50 -32.15 5.70
N SER A 382 16.74 -31.09 5.45
CA SER A 382 15.45 -30.78 6.07
C SER A 382 14.43 -30.44 4.98
N CYS A 383 13.14 -30.52 5.31
CA CYS A 383 12.10 -30.06 4.40
C CYS A 383 12.08 -28.52 4.38
N LYS A 384 12.11 -27.94 3.18
CA LYS A 384 12.13 -26.49 2.96
C LYS A 384 11.09 -26.12 1.92
N THR A 385 10.59 -24.88 2.02
CA THR A 385 9.71 -24.30 0.99
C THR A 385 10.50 -24.14 -0.30
N LYS A 386 9.96 -24.65 -1.42
CA LYS A 386 10.57 -24.50 -2.74
C LYS A 386 10.74 -23.03 -3.10
N GLN A 387 11.92 -22.69 -3.58
CA GLN A 387 12.18 -21.41 -4.23
C GLN A 387 11.91 -21.54 -5.73
N CYS A 388 11.84 -20.42 -6.46
CA CYS A 388 11.59 -20.47 -7.90
C CYS A 388 12.46 -21.49 -8.65
N PRO A 389 13.79 -21.56 -8.44
CA PRO A 389 14.65 -22.56 -9.09
C PRO A 389 14.30 -24.03 -8.85
N ASP A 390 13.49 -24.34 -7.84
CA ASP A 390 13.08 -25.71 -7.52
C ASP A 390 11.81 -26.16 -8.27
N TYR A 391 11.13 -25.26 -8.97
CA TYR A 391 9.92 -25.60 -9.74
C TYR A 391 10.26 -26.01 -11.18
N ILE A 392 9.51 -26.99 -11.68
CA ILE A 392 9.44 -27.31 -13.11
C ILE A 392 8.47 -26.35 -13.81
N GLU A 393 8.49 -26.31 -15.14
CA GLU A 393 7.70 -25.40 -15.98
C GLU A 393 6.23 -25.27 -15.55
N GLU A 394 5.55 -26.41 -15.36
CA GLU A 394 4.13 -26.46 -15.00
C GLU A 394 3.81 -25.73 -13.69
N TYR A 395 4.67 -25.85 -12.68
CA TYR A 395 4.47 -25.25 -11.36
C TYR A 395 5.11 -23.88 -11.20
N CYS A 396 6.02 -23.49 -12.11
CA CYS A 396 6.73 -22.22 -12.04
C CYS A 396 5.76 -21.04 -12.09
N ILE A 397 4.88 -21.01 -13.10
CA ILE A 397 3.92 -19.91 -13.30
C ILE A 397 2.87 -19.87 -12.19
N GLN A 398 2.50 -21.01 -11.62
CA GLN A 398 1.51 -21.11 -10.55
C GLN A 398 2.00 -20.55 -9.21
N ASN A 399 3.31 -20.53 -8.99
CA ASN A 399 3.94 -20.10 -7.74
C ASN A 399 4.57 -18.70 -7.84
N ASP A 400 4.02 -17.84 -8.70
CA ASP A 400 4.50 -16.47 -8.91
C ASP A 400 6.00 -16.40 -9.29
N CYS A 401 6.45 -17.32 -10.14
CA CYS A 401 7.80 -17.38 -10.70
C CYS A 401 7.79 -17.29 -12.24
N ASN A 402 8.97 -17.12 -12.85
CA ASN A 402 9.16 -16.95 -14.29
C ASN A 402 9.92 -18.13 -14.89
N TRP A 403 9.37 -18.77 -15.92
CA TRP A 403 10.06 -19.86 -16.61
C TRP A 403 11.02 -19.31 -17.66
N ASN A 404 12.31 -19.60 -17.52
CA ASN A 404 13.32 -19.29 -18.51
C ASN A 404 13.42 -20.45 -19.50
N ILE A 405 12.85 -20.27 -20.68
CA ILE A 405 12.79 -21.31 -21.73
C ILE A 405 14.19 -21.66 -22.26
N ILE A 406 15.11 -20.69 -22.29
CA ILE A 406 16.47 -20.89 -22.81
C ILE A 406 17.26 -21.76 -21.85
N GLU A 407 17.17 -21.48 -20.55
CA GLU A 407 17.88 -22.24 -19.52
C GLU A 407 17.14 -23.52 -19.11
N GLY A 408 15.84 -23.61 -19.38
CA GLY A 408 14.99 -24.69 -18.88
C GLY A 408 14.88 -24.67 -17.36
N THR A 409 14.92 -23.49 -16.75
CA THR A 409 14.90 -23.29 -15.29
C THR A 409 13.83 -22.28 -14.89
N CYS A 410 13.25 -22.46 -13.70
CA CYS A 410 12.35 -21.49 -13.12
C CYS A 410 13.13 -20.46 -12.32
N GLN A 411 12.81 -19.18 -12.46
CA GLN A 411 13.55 -18.07 -11.87
C GLN A 411 12.59 -17.16 -11.11
N GLN A 412 13.15 -16.35 -10.19
CA GLN A 412 12.38 -15.31 -9.52
C GLN A 412 11.82 -14.33 -10.54
N GLN A 413 10.64 -13.77 -10.25
CA GLN A 413 10.08 -12.74 -11.11
C GLN A 413 11.02 -11.54 -11.20
N VAL A 414 11.23 -11.09 -12.44
CA VAL A 414 11.99 -9.89 -12.75
C VAL A 414 10.98 -8.81 -13.12
N GLU A 415 11.21 -7.58 -12.64
CA GLU A 415 10.35 -6.45 -13.00
C GLU A 415 10.32 -6.27 -14.52
N CYS A 416 9.13 -6.06 -15.11
CA CYS A 416 8.99 -5.97 -16.57
C CYS A 416 9.96 -4.96 -17.19
N SER A 417 10.22 -3.83 -16.52
CA SER A 417 11.13 -2.76 -16.97
C SER A 417 12.58 -3.23 -17.19
N GLN A 418 12.99 -4.35 -16.61
CA GLN A 418 14.34 -4.91 -16.74
C GLN A 418 14.46 -5.89 -17.91
N ILE A 419 13.36 -6.26 -18.56
CA ILE A 419 13.34 -7.20 -19.68
C ILE A 419 13.63 -6.43 -20.97
N GLN A 420 14.70 -6.80 -21.68
CA GLN A 420 15.16 -6.10 -22.90
C GLN A 420 14.71 -6.76 -24.21
N ASN A 421 14.07 -7.93 -24.15
CA ASN A 421 13.66 -8.69 -25.32
C ASN A 421 12.14 -8.74 -25.43
N GLU A 422 11.59 -8.42 -26.60
CA GLU A 422 10.15 -8.45 -26.88
C GLU A 422 9.51 -9.81 -26.60
N SER A 423 10.14 -10.89 -27.07
CA SER A 423 9.62 -12.24 -26.92
C SER A 423 9.59 -12.67 -25.46
N ASP A 424 10.61 -12.32 -24.68
CA ASP A 424 10.62 -12.63 -23.25
C ASP A 424 9.59 -11.76 -22.52
N CYS A 425 9.55 -10.47 -22.82
CA CYS A 425 8.64 -9.53 -22.21
C CYS A 425 7.19 -10.02 -22.30
N ASN A 426 6.71 -10.35 -23.49
CA ASN A 426 5.32 -10.77 -23.71
C ASN A 426 4.97 -12.15 -23.10
N ARG A 427 5.97 -12.91 -22.62
CA ARG A 427 5.77 -14.21 -21.94
C ARG A 427 5.81 -14.12 -20.43
N GLN A 428 6.49 -13.11 -19.88
CA GLN A 428 6.70 -13.01 -18.44
C GLN A 428 5.49 -12.41 -17.72
N LYS A 429 5.42 -12.71 -16.42
CA LYS A 429 4.51 -12.04 -15.49
C LYS A 429 5.30 -11.40 -14.36
N TYR A 430 4.75 -10.33 -13.82
CA TYR A 430 5.24 -9.69 -12.61
C TYR A 430 4.04 -9.36 -11.73
N ASN A 431 4.02 -9.83 -10.48
CA ASN A 431 2.90 -9.65 -9.55
C ASN A 431 1.53 -10.05 -10.17
N LYS A 432 1.48 -11.20 -10.84
CA LYS A 432 0.31 -11.77 -11.54
C LYS A 432 -0.18 -10.98 -12.76
N ARG A 433 0.47 -9.87 -13.12
CA ARG A 433 0.21 -9.11 -14.35
C ARG A 433 1.12 -9.57 -15.46
N THR A 434 0.62 -9.55 -16.69
CA THR A 434 1.42 -9.90 -17.87
C THR A 434 2.31 -8.72 -18.23
N CYS A 435 3.56 -8.97 -18.57
CA CYS A 435 4.45 -7.95 -19.11
C CYS A 435 4.17 -7.75 -20.61
N PHE A 436 4.36 -6.53 -21.11
CA PHE A 436 4.04 -6.14 -22.49
C PHE A 436 5.16 -5.31 -23.10
N TRP A 437 5.55 -5.66 -24.32
CA TRP A 437 6.49 -4.89 -25.11
C TRP A 437 5.77 -3.74 -25.79
N VAL A 438 6.20 -2.51 -25.51
CA VAL A 438 5.60 -1.28 -26.03
C VAL A 438 6.61 -0.58 -26.93
N ILE A 439 6.17 -0.17 -28.11
CA ILE A 439 6.91 0.66 -29.06
C ILE A 439 6.23 2.02 -29.13
N GLN A 440 6.87 3.05 -28.60
CA GLN A 440 6.33 4.41 -28.55
C GLN A 440 7.43 5.42 -28.89
N ASN A 441 7.18 6.27 -29.89
CA ASN A 441 8.14 7.30 -30.33
C ASN A 441 9.56 6.73 -30.57
N ASP A 442 9.63 5.59 -31.27
CA ASP A 442 10.84 4.79 -31.55
C ASP A 442 11.54 4.16 -30.33
N ASN A 443 11.08 4.44 -29.10
CA ASN A 443 11.54 3.75 -27.91
C ASN A 443 10.82 2.41 -27.76
N GLN A 444 11.58 1.37 -27.45
CA GLN A 444 11.06 0.05 -27.18
C GLN A 444 11.37 -0.32 -25.74
N PHE A 445 10.36 -0.71 -24.98
CA PHE A 445 10.53 -1.09 -23.59
C PHE A 445 9.46 -2.09 -23.15
N CYS A 446 9.78 -2.84 -22.10
CA CYS A 446 8.86 -3.78 -21.49
C CYS A 446 8.19 -3.15 -20.26
N THR A 447 6.87 -3.30 -20.11
CA THR A 447 6.11 -2.73 -18.99
C THR A 447 4.93 -3.61 -18.59
N GLN A 448 4.48 -3.50 -17.34
CA GLN A 448 3.23 -4.10 -16.88
C GLN A 448 2.02 -3.15 -16.97
N ASN A 449 2.25 -1.85 -17.23
CA ASN A 449 1.22 -0.82 -17.17
C ASN A 449 1.02 -0.22 -18.57
N THR A 450 0.38 -0.95 -19.46
CA THR A 450 0.25 -0.59 -20.88
C THR A 450 -0.48 0.72 -21.11
N CYS A 451 -1.57 0.95 -20.38
CA CYS A 451 -2.40 2.13 -20.55
C CYS A 451 -1.71 3.44 -20.15
N ARG A 452 -0.79 3.39 -19.18
CA ARG A 452 -0.05 4.58 -18.71
C ARG A 452 0.87 5.19 -19.75
N HIS A 453 1.19 4.44 -20.80
CA HIS A 453 2.07 4.88 -21.88
C HIS A 453 1.31 5.30 -23.13
N LEU A 454 -0.03 5.37 -23.11
CA LEU A 454 -0.77 5.98 -24.21
C LEU A 454 -0.40 7.48 -24.28
N ASP A 455 0.19 7.89 -25.40
CA ASP A 455 0.44 9.30 -25.68
C ASP A 455 -0.85 10.11 -25.49
N ASN A 456 -0.73 11.33 -24.96
CA ASN A 456 -1.84 12.27 -24.78
C ASN A 456 -2.65 12.56 -26.08
N SER A 457 -2.17 12.12 -27.23
CA SER A 457 -2.84 12.24 -28.53
C SER A 457 -3.91 11.16 -28.78
N ILE A 458 -3.86 10.03 -28.06
CA ILE A 458 -4.80 8.92 -28.19
C ILE A 458 -5.86 9.03 -27.10
N LEU A 459 -7.13 8.85 -27.46
CA LEU A 459 -8.21 8.75 -26.49
C LEU A 459 -7.96 7.54 -25.56
N CYS A 460 -7.59 7.81 -24.31
CA CYS A 460 -7.33 6.78 -23.32
C CYS A 460 -8.56 5.86 -23.14
N SER A 461 -9.70 6.46 -22.82
CA SER A 461 -10.93 5.75 -22.52
C SER A 461 -11.45 4.94 -23.71
N GLY A 462 -11.45 3.62 -23.57
CA GLY A 462 -11.90 2.68 -24.60
C GLY A 462 -10.81 2.18 -25.54
N SER A 463 -9.58 2.67 -25.39
CA SER A 463 -8.41 1.97 -25.92
C SER A 463 -8.24 0.64 -25.18
N ARG A 464 -7.65 -0.37 -25.82
CA ARG A 464 -7.41 -1.68 -25.21
C ARG A 464 -6.02 -2.16 -25.56
N PHE A 465 -5.30 -2.69 -24.58
CA PHE A 465 -4.08 -3.44 -24.80
C PHE A 465 -4.33 -4.89 -24.43
N VAL A 466 -4.23 -5.77 -25.42
CA VAL A 466 -4.48 -7.20 -25.26
C VAL A 466 -5.90 -7.45 -24.75
N ASN A 467 -6.07 -7.82 -23.48
CA ASN A 467 -7.36 -8.11 -22.89
C ASN A 467 -7.87 -6.98 -21.98
N GLU A 468 -7.06 -5.96 -21.73
CA GLU A 468 -7.32 -4.92 -20.74
C GLU A 468 -7.76 -3.62 -21.40
N TYR A 469 -8.90 -3.06 -20.96
CA TYR A 469 -9.37 -1.75 -21.36
C TYR A 469 -8.65 -0.66 -20.58
N CYS A 470 -8.24 0.38 -21.29
CA CYS A 470 -7.75 1.61 -20.73
C CYS A 470 -8.90 2.57 -20.46
N VAL A 471 -8.81 3.24 -19.33
CA VAL A 471 -9.76 4.26 -18.91
C VAL A 471 -9.00 5.43 -18.29
N GLU A 472 -9.54 6.62 -18.53
CA GLU A 472 -8.99 7.86 -17.96
C GLU A 472 -9.63 8.08 -16.58
N LEU A 473 -8.78 8.20 -15.56
CA LEU A 473 -9.20 8.53 -14.19
C LEU A 473 -9.48 10.03 -14.04
N SER A 474 -10.01 10.40 -12.88
CA SER A 474 -10.38 11.79 -12.56
C SER A 474 -9.19 12.77 -12.55
N ASP A 475 -7.97 12.27 -12.34
CA ASP A 475 -6.72 13.03 -12.40
C ASP A 475 -6.08 13.03 -13.81
N SER A 476 -6.83 12.60 -14.82
CA SER A 476 -6.38 12.41 -16.21
C SER A 476 -5.27 11.37 -16.40
N THR A 477 -4.99 10.52 -15.41
CA THR A 477 -4.12 9.36 -15.65
C THR A 477 -4.84 8.29 -16.44
N CYS A 478 -4.15 7.75 -17.44
CA CYS A 478 -4.64 6.62 -18.22
C CYS A 478 -4.18 5.31 -17.58
N VAL A 479 -5.11 4.45 -17.17
CA VAL A 479 -4.81 3.19 -16.49
C VAL A 479 -5.63 2.04 -17.07
N SER A 480 -5.17 0.81 -16.93
CA SER A 480 -6.06 -0.33 -17.23
C SER A 480 -7.10 -0.51 -16.13
N CYS A 481 -8.25 -1.12 -16.44
CA CYS A 481 -9.25 -1.45 -15.41
C CYS A 481 -8.60 -2.25 -14.25
N GLU A 482 -7.70 -3.17 -14.55
CA GLU A 482 -6.97 -4.02 -13.61
C GLU A 482 -6.01 -3.24 -12.67
N GLU A 483 -5.69 -1.99 -13.02
CA GLU A 483 -4.93 -1.06 -12.19
C GLU A 483 -5.79 -0.29 -11.18
N ILE A 484 -7.11 -0.25 -11.37
CA ILE A 484 -8.02 0.50 -10.50
C ILE A 484 -8.26 -0.29 -9.21
N LEU A 485 -7.65 0.17 -8.13
CA LEU A 485 -7.85 -0.38 -6.79
C LEU A 485 -9.15 0.13 -6.16
N ASP A 486 -9.59 1.33 -6.54
CA ASP A 486 -10.81 1.91 -6.00
C ASP A 486 -12.07 1.33 -6.64
N LYS A 487 -12.96 0.79 -5.81
CA LYS A 487 -14.25 0.27 -6.25
C LYS A 487 -15.13 1.34 -6.92
N CYS A 488 -15.03 2.60 -6.49
CA CYS A 488 -15.91 3.67 -6.96
C CYS A 488 -15.49 4.12 -8.35
N GLU A 489 -14.20 4.38 -8.56
CA GLU A 489 -13.61 4.65 -9.86
C GLU A 489 -13.91 3.52 -10.84
N CYS A 490 -13.75 2.26 -10.43
CA CYS A 490 -14.05 1.12 -11.30
C CYS A 490 -15.50 1.13 -11.80
N ILE A 491 -16.45 1.41 -10.90
CA ILE A 491 -17.88 1.40 -11.23
C ILE A 491 -18.27 2.65 -12.06
N GLN A 492 -17.63 3.79 -11.84
CA GLN A 492 -17.78 4.96 -12.71
C GLN A 492 -17.35 4.64 -14.15
N GLN A 493 -16.35 3.77 -14.31
CA GLN A 493 -15.87 3.25 -15.58
C GLN A 493 -16.66 2.04 -16.09
N SER A 494 -17.91 1.85 -15.64
CA SER A 494 -18.76 0.69 -15.97
C SER A 494 -19.00 0.45 -17.47
N LYS A 495 -18.68 1.40 -18.35
CA LYS A 495 -18.70 1.17 -19.80
C LYS A 495 -17.66 0.13 -20.22
N TYR A 496 -16.46 0.17 -19.64
CA TYR A 496 -15.32 -0.66 -20.03
C TYR A 496 -14.89 -1.62 -18.93
N CYS A 497 -15.13 -1.27 -17.67
CA CYS A 497 -14.74 -2.05 -16.51
C CYS A 497 -15.96 -2.67 -15.81
N TYR A 498 -15.73 -3.71 -15.01
CA TYR A 498 -16.65 -4.21 -14.01
C TYR A 498 -15.89 -4.51 -12.72
N TYR A 499 -16.57 -4.37 -11.59
CA TYR A 499 -15.98 -4.68 -10.29
C TYR A 499 -16.26 -6.14 -9.93
N ASP A 500 -15.21 -6.95 -9.79
CA ASP A 500 -15.30 -8.31 -9.30
C ASP A 500 -15.25 -8.29 -7.77
N ILE A 501 -16.42 -8.49 -7.18
CA ILE A 501 -16.63 -8.41 -5.74
C ILE A 501 -15.98 -9.57 -4.98
N GLU A 502 -15.90 -10.74 -5.61
CA GLU A 502 -15.34 -11.93 -4.96
C GLU A 502 -13.83 -11.81 -4.86
N GLN A 503 -13.20 -11.21 -5.87
CA GLN A 503 -11.76 -10.94 -5.90
C GLN A 503 -11.38 -9.55 -5.39
N ASN A 504 -12.38 -8.71 -5.08
CA ASN A 504 -12.22 -7.32 -4.64
C ASN A 504 -11.28 -6.52 -5.56
N ASN A 505 -11.47 -6.65 -6.88
CA ASN A 505 -10.66 -5.94 -7.87
C ASN A 505 -11.50 -5.49 -9.07
N CYS A 506 -10.99 -4.48 -9.77
CA CYS A 506 -11.57 -4.03 -11.02
C CYS A 506 -11.03 -4.86 -12.19
N LYS A 507 -11.90 -5.19 -13.14
CA LYS A 507 -11.57 -6.00 -14.31
C LYS A 507 -12.13 -5.39 -15.57
N SER A 508 -11.41 -5.56 -16.67
CA SER A 508 -11.88 -5.21 -17.99
C SER A 508 -13.05 -6.11 -18.39
N LYS A 509 -14.10 -5.50 -18.95
CA LYS A 509 -15.20 -6.25 -19.56
C LYS A 509 -14.69 -7.08 -20.74
N ASN A 510 -15.19 -8.28 -20.91
CA ASN A 510 -14.94 -9.06 -22.13
C ASN A 510 -15.95 -8.66 -23.21
N CYS A 511 -15.63 -8.83 -24.50
CA CYS A 511 -16.59 -8.57 -25.58
C CYS A 511 -17.91 -9.33 -25.35
N GLU A 512 -17.84 -10.57 -24.86
CA GLU A 512 -19.01 -11.42 -24.56
C GLU A 512 -19.99 -10.83 -23.52
N SER A 513 -19.55 -9.82 -22.75
CA SER A 513 -20.40 -9.14 -21.77
C SER A 513 -21.38 -8.13 -22.39
N PHE A 514 -21.14 -7.69 -23.62
CA PHE A 514 -22.03 -6.78 -24.34
C PHE A 514 -23.10 -7.58 -25.07
N LYS A 515 -24.37 -7.32 -24.73
CA LYS A 515 -25.51 -8.12 -25.23
C LYS A 515 -26.01 -7.64 -26.59
N ASN A 516 -25.86 -6.34 -26.87
CA ASN A 516 -26.46 -5.70 -28.03
C ASN A 516 -25.38 -5.07 -28.92
N GLN A 517 -25.70 -4.91 -30.21
CA GLN A 517 -24.79 -4.33 -31.20
C GLN A 517 -24.34 -2.91 -30.82
N GLU A 518 -25.27 -2.06 -30.35
CA GLU A 518 -24.98 -0.67 -29.96
C GLU A 518 -23.98 -0.54 -28.80
N GLU A 519 -23.90 -1.58 -27.95
CA GLU A 519 -22.98 -1.62 -26.82
C GLU A 519 -21.65 -2.30 -27.17
N CYS A 520 -21.60 -3.05 -28.28
CA CYS A 520 -20.43 -3.79 -28.72
C CYS A 520 -19.42 -2.82 -29.34
N PRO A 521 -18.22 -2.64 -28.75
CA PRO A 521 -17.28 -1.64 -29.25
C PRO A 521 -16.59 -2.10 -30.55
N ASP A 522 -16.91 -1.44 -31.66
CA ASP A 522 -16.47 -1.79 -33.03
C ASP A 522 -14.94 -1.70 -33.27
N ASN A 523 -14.20 -1.06 -32.36
CA ASN A 523 -12.75 -0.95 -32.48
C ASN A 523 -12.03 -2.28 -32.24
N LEU A 524 -12.59 -3.19 -31.44
CA LEU A 524 -11.93 -4.41 -30.94
C LEU A 524 -12.84 -5.63 -30.86
N CYS A 525 -14.15 -5.41 -30.78
CA CYS A 525 -15.14 -6.44 -30.83
C CYS A 525 -15.84 -6.43 -32.19
N SER A 526 -16.42 -7.56 -32.57
CA SER A 526 -17.34 -7.66 -33.70
C SER A 526 -18.65 -8.21 -33.16
N TYR A 527 -19.75 -7.52 -33.43
CA TYR A 527 -21.08 -8.05 -33.14
C TYR A 527 -21.50 -8.97 -34.28
N TYR A 528 -21.61 -10.26 -33.99
CA TYR A 528 -22.01 -11.24 -34.97
C TYR A 528 -22.88 -12.33 -34.35
N ASP A 529 -23.90 -12.76 -35.07
CA ASP A 529 -24.85 -13.79 -34.62
C ASP A 529 -25.38 -13.50 -33.22
N HIS A 530 -25.81 -12.26 -33.02
CA HIS A 530 -26.39 -11.77 -31.76
C HIS A 530 -25.42 -11.84 -30.56
N LYS A 531 -24.10 -11.89 -30.81
CA LYS A 531 -23.06 -11.95 -29.79
C LYS A 531 -21.92 -10.99 -30.12
N CYS A 532 -21.47 -10.26 -29.11
CA CYS A 532 -20.25 -9.46 -29.22
C CYS A 532 -19.03 -10.35 -28.91
N GLN A 533 -18.08 -10.46 -29.83
CA GLN A 533 -16.89 -11.32 -29.71
C GLN A 533 -15.62 -10.52 -29.98
N ASN A 534 -14.47 -10.95 -29.43
CA ASN A 534 -13.18 -10.31 -29.76
C ASN A 534 -12.88 -10.49 -31.26
N GLN A 535 -12.40 -9.44 -31.93
CA GLN A 535 -11.85 -9.57 -33.28
C GLN A 535 -10.58 -10.44 -33.23
N CYS A 536 -10.34 -11.21 -34.30
CA CYS A 536 -9.33 -12.28 -34.32
C CYS A 536 -7.91 -11.78 -33.98
N GLN A 537 -7.53 -10.60 -34.48
CA GLN A 537 -6.18 -10.06 -34.33
C GLN A 537 -5.78 -9.73 -32.88
N TYR A 538 -6.74 -9.68 -31.96
CA TYR A 538 -6.51 -9.42 -30.54
C TYR A 538 -6.49 -10.69 -29.68
N ILE A 539 -6.46 -11.87 -30.31
CA ILE A 539 -6.44 -13.17 -29.62
C ILE A 539 -5.03 -13.77 -29.68
N TYR A 540 -4.40 -13.89 -28.52
CA TYR A 540 -2.99 -14.32 -28.39
C TYR A 540 -2.83 -15.77 -27.90
N LYS A 541 -3.94 -16.47 -27.64
CA LYS A 541 -3.92 -17.89 -27.24
C LYS A 541 -4.54 -18.75 -28.34
N GLU A 542 -3.81 -19.79 -28.74
CA GLU A 542 -4.25 -20.75 -29.76
C GLU A 542 -5.62 -21.35 -29.44
N ASP A 543 -5.84 -21.78 -28.19
CA ASP A 543 -7.10 -22.38 -27.76
C ASP A 543 -8.28 -21.41 -27.78
N GLN A 544 -8.02 -20.11 -27.57
CA GLN A 544 -9.06 -19.08 -27.68
C GLN A 544 -9.37 -18.79 -29.15
N CYS A 545 -8.33 -18.72 -29.99
CA CYS A 545 -8.47 -18.49 -31.43
C CYS A 545 -9.30 -19.60 -32.10
N LYS A 546 -9.02 -20.86 -31.75
CA LYS A 546 -9.73 -22.04 -32.29
C LYS A 546 -11.21 -22.11 -31.91
N LYS A 547 -11.63 -21.43 -30.83
CA LYS A 547 -13.03 -21.38 -30.39
C LYS A 547 -13.88 -20.44 -31.24
N ILE A 548 -13.27 -19.51 -31.95
CA ILE A 548 -13.98 -18.56 -32.80
C ILE A 548 -13.96 -19.08 -34.24
N ASN A 549 -15.13 -19.46 -34.75
CA ASN A 549 -15.28 -20.11 -36.06
C ASN A 549 -14.71 -19.29 -37.25
N ARG A 550 -14.52 -17.99 -37.06
CA ARG A 550 -14.04 -17.03 -38.07
C ARG A 550 -12.55 -16.68 -37.92
N CYS A 551 -11.87 -17.28 -36.95
CA CYS A 551 -10.46 -17.04 -36.74
C CYS A 551 -9.65 -18.30 -37.04
N THR A 552 -8.37 -18.11 -37.37
CA THR A 552 -7.41 -19.20 -37.51
C THR A 552 -6.08 -18.81 -36.91
N TRP A 553 -5.53 -19.73 -36.14
CA TRP A 553 -4.23 -19.57 -35.52
C TRP A 553 -3.12 -19.80 -36.56
N LYS A 554 -2.26 -18.81 -36.73
CA LYS A 554 -1.04 -18.93 -37.54
C LYS A 554 0.13 -19.25 -36.61
N SER A 555 0.48 -20.52 -36.50
CA SER A 555 1.53 -21.02 -35.61
C SER A 555 2.88 -20.33 -35.82
N GLU A 556 3.25 -20.07 -37.07
CA GLU A 556 4.51 -19.41 -37.45
C GLU A 556 4.63 -17.98 -36.90
N GLN A 557 3.50 -17.29 -36.79
CA GLN A 557 3.43 -15.90 -36.36
C GLN A 557 2.92 -15.74 -34.92
N GLN A 558 2.57 -16.85 -34.27
CA GLN A 558 1.94 -16.91 -32.95
C GLN A 558 0.80 -15.90 -32.78
N LYS A 559 -0.02 -15.73 -33.83
CA LYS A 559 -1.15 -14.80 -33.82
C LYS A 559 -2.38 -15.40 -34.46
N CYS A 560 -3.52 -14.93 -33.99
CA CYS A 560 -4.82 -15.28 -34.52
C CYS A 560 -5.21 -14.31 -35.65
N GLN A 561 -5.70 -14.82 -36.77
CA GLN A 561 -6.08 -14.03 -37.94
C GLN A 561 -7.51 -14.31 -38.34
N ALA A 562 -8.18 -13.32 -38.94
CA ALA A 562 -9.47 -13.54 -39.58
C ALA A 562 -9.36 -14.53 -40.74
N LEU A 563 -10.35 -15.41 -40.87
CA LEU A 563 -10.48 -16.34 -41.98
C LEU A 563 -11.53 -15.79 -42.95
N CYS A 564 -11.10 -14.88 -43.82
CA CYS A 564 -12.00 -14.14 -44.70
C CYS A 564 -12.72 -15.04 -45.72
N GLU A 565 -12.13 -16.17 -46.10
CA GLU A 565 -12.71 -17.12 -47.06
C GLU A 565 -14.04 -17.75 -46.59
N LYS A 566 -14.43 -17.58 -45.32
CA LYS A 566 -15.71 -18.06 -44.78
C LYS A 566 -16.88 -17.10 -44.99
N PHE A 567 -16.65 -15.87 -45.45
CA PHE A 567 -17.72 -14.91 -45.71
C PHE A 567 -18.23 -15.07 -47.15
N SER A 568 -19.50 -15.45 -47.27
CA SER A 568 -20.15 -15.72 -48.56
C SER A 568 -20.87 -14.51 -49.16
N ASP A 569 -20.93 -13.39 -48.42
CA ASP A 569 -21.56 -12.15 -48.89
C ASP A 569 -20.71 -10.92 -48.54
N GLU A 570 -20.85 -9.90 -49.38
CA GLU A 570 -20.10 -8.64 -49.31
C GLU A 570 -20.32 -7.90 -47.99
N SER A 571 -21.55 -7.87 -47.45
CA SER A 571 -21.85 -7.12 -46.23
C SER A 571 -21.12 -7.72 -45.02
N GLN A 572 -21.11 -9.04 -44.88
CA GLN A 572 -20.34 -9.71 -43.82
C GLN A 572 -18.82 -9.57 -44.01
N CYS A 573 -18.35 -9.49 -45.26
CA CYS A 573 -16.93 -9.30 -45.55
C CYS A 573 -16.46 -7.89 -45.16
N GLN A 574 -17.28 -6.87 -45.47
CA GLN A 574 -16.99 -5.46 -45.17
C GLN A 574 -17.05 -5.14 -43.67
N GLU A 575 -17.79 -5.92 -42.87
CA GLU A 575 -17.80 -5.82 -41.41
C GLU A 575 -16.45 -6.20 -40.76
N MET A 576 -15.56 -6.88 -41.49
CA MET A 576 -14.26 -7.32 -40.99
C MET A 576 -13.14 -6.46 -41.58
N LYS A 577 -12.52 -5.61 -40.75
CA LYS A 577 -11.42 -4.70 -41.17
C LYS A 577 -10.25 -5.38 -41.88
N GLU A 578 -9.96 -6.65 -41.55
CA GLU A 578 -8.86 -7.41 -42.15
C GLU A 578 -9.25 -8.14 -43.45
N CYS A 579 -10.50 -8.04 -43.86
CA CYS A 579 -11.02 -8.65 -45.07
C CYS A 579 -11.35 -7.58 -46.10
N PHE A 580 -11.29 -7.95 -47.38
CA PHE A 580 -11.87 -7.15 -48.45
C PHE A 580 -12.66 -8.07 -49.39
N TRP A 581 -13.72 -7.53 -49.96
CA TRP A 581 -14.54 -8.25 -50.93
C TRP A 581 -13.92 -8.11 -52.32
N ASN A 582 -13.68 -9.23 -52.99
CA ASN A 582 -13.19 -9.27 -54.36
C ASN A 582 -14.38 -9.42 -55.31
N ASP A 583 -14.80 -8.32 -55.94
CA ASP A 583 -15.95 -8.28 -56.85
C ASP A 583 -15.82 -9.23 -58.05
N ASP A 584 -14.61 -9.41 -58.58
CA ASP A 584 -14.36 -10.25 -59.75
C ASP A 584 -14.52 -11.74 -59.44
N GLN A 585 -14.12 -12.13 -58.23
CA GLN A 585 -14.13 -13.52 -57.79
C GLN A 585 -15.35 -13.87 -56.93
N GLN A 586 -16.13 -12.87 -56.50
CA GLN A 586 -17.26 -13.02 -55.58
C GLN A 586 -16.86 -13.77 -54.30
N ILE A 587 -15.67 -13.48 -53.78
CA ILE A 587 -15.14 -14.08 -52.56
C ILE A 587 -14.54 -13.01 -51.65
N CYS A 588 -14.61 -13.26 -50.36
CA CYS A 588 -13.97 -12.44 -49.35
C CYS A 588 -12.54 -12.92 -49.11
N GLN A 589 -11.56 -12.03 -49.21
CA GLN A 589 -10.13 -12.33 -49.12
C GLN A 589 -9.47 -11.56 -47.97
N ASN A 590 -8.42 -12.12 -47.39
CA ASN A 590 -7.62 -11.42 -46.40
C ASN A 590 -6.92 -10.23 -47.09
N ASN A 591 -6.93 -9.07 -46.44
CA ASN A 591 -6.19 -7.90 -46.89
C ASN A 591 -4.69 -8.10 -46.62
N THR A 592 -4.05 -8.99 -47.38
CA THR A 592 -2.62 -9.34 -47.25
C THR A 592 -1.70 -8.15 -47.54
N ASN A 593 -2.21 -7.08 -48.13
CA ASN A 593 -1.41 -5.94 -48.57
C ASN A 593 -1.36 -4.77 -47.57
N SER A 594 -2.19 -4.72 -46.52
CA SER A 594 -2.22 -3.52 -45.65
C SER A 594 -0.92 -3.31 -44.86
N TYR A 595 -0.30 -4.39 -44.35
CA TYR A 595 0.94 -4.30 -43.56
C TYR A 595 2.20 -4.05 -44.40
N GLU A 596 2.25 -4.56 -45.65
CA GLU A 596 3.36 -4.25 -46.57
C GLU A 596 3.21 -2.86 -47.18
N ILE A 597 1.99 -2.43 -47.50
CA ILE A 597 1.72 -1.09 -48.02
C ILE A 597 1.93 -0.01 -46.95
N GLU A 598 1.56 -0.20 -45.67
CA GLU A 598 1.90 0.78 -44.63
C GLU A 598 3.41 0.91 -44.39
N LYS A 599 4.14 -0.20 -44.51
CA LYS A 599 5.60 -0.25 -44.36
C LYS A 599 6.29 0.38 -45.58
N GLU A 600 5.76 0.16 -46.79
CA GLU A 600 6.21 0.83 -48.02
C GLU A 600 5.85 2.32 -48.04
N ILE A 601 4.66 2.72 -47.57
CA ILE A 601 4.25 4.14 -47.50
C ILE A 601 5.08 4.88 -46.45
N LYS A 602 5.33 4.30 -45.26
CA LYS A 602 6.22 4.91 -44.26
C LYS A 602 7.67 4.96 -44.74
N SER A 603 8.15 3.92 -45.42
CA SER A 603 9.46 3.89 -46.09
C SER A 603 9.57 4.94 -47.21
N HIS A 604 8.51 5.14 -48.00
CA HIS A 604 8.45 6.15 -49.06
C HIS A 604 8.34 7.57 -48.53
N LEU A 605 7.59 7.81 -47.45
CA LEU A 605 7.52 9.11 -46.78
C LEU A 605 8.84 9.47 -46.08
N LEU A 606 9.54 8.49 -45.49
CA LEU A 606 10.88 8.69 -44.92
C LEU A 606 11.93 8.97 -46.00
N SER A 607 11.88 8.29 -47.14
CA SER A 607 12.77 8.58 -48.26
C SER A 607 12.47 9.91 -48.93
N LEU A 608 11.19 10.33 -49.02
CA LEU A 608 10.82 11.68 -49.49
C LEU A 608 11.25 12.78 -48.50
N ALA A 609 11.15 12.55 -47.19
CA ALA A 609 11.64 13.47 -46.18
C ALA A 609 13.18 13.60 -46.20
N LEU A 610 13.90 12.49 -46.40
CA LEU A 610 15.36 12.48 -46.59
C LEU A 610 15.78 13.20 -47.88
N ILE A 611 15.02 13.05 -48.97
CA ILE A 611 15.27 13.77 -50.23
C ILE A 611 15.03 15.28 -50.07
N GLN A 612 14.02 15.69 -49.29
CA GLN A 612 13.82 17.10 -48.95
C GLN A 612 14.90 17.66 -48.02
N TRP A 613 15.47 16.85 -47.13
CA TRP A 613 16.53 17.26 -46.20
C TRP A 613 17.92 17.37 -46.87
N VAL A 614 18.16 16.65 -47.97
CA VAL A 614 19.41 16.73 -48.76
C VAL A 614 19.37 17.86 -49.81
N MET A 615 18.20 18.45 -50.07
CA MET A 615 18.01 19.60 -50.98
C MET A 615 17.88 20.96 -50.28
N ILE A 616 18.10 21.01 -48.97
CA ILE A 616 18.32 22.23 -48.16
C ILE A 616 19.76 22.20 -47.68
#